data_AF-A0A7S2KRN8-F1
#
_entry.id   AF-A0A7S2KRN8-F1
#
_cell.length_a   1.000
_cell.length_b   1.000
_cell.length_c   1.000
_cell.angle_alpha   90.00
_cell.angle_beta   90.00
_cell.angle_gamma   90.00
#
_symmetry.space_group_name_H-M   'P 1'
#
loop_
_entity.id
_entity.type
_entity.pdbx_description
1 polymer ?
#
loop_
_entity_poly.entity_id
_entity_poly.type
_entity_poly.pdbx_seq_one_letter_code
_entity_poly.pdbx_strand_id
1 'polypeptide(L)'
;IEECAEALARRSDVLRPETCIWFCAFAVYQAGDEVGDVGPPVDEQLAMDPFGRVIAHLRCAKEDSAWRGMTVIHTSRAEVYDRLWCVYEIVQAQRLSVPITVACSESYFEASCDRLMDALQVNTKQAQCYSRSDRRMITRQVRWMGGFRALDSVIFKFRMEMLCGLAHERGRTRALQEDFATAASTLHSLEKSARLRRQRAVGGVSL
;
A
#
# COMPACT_ATOMS: atom_id res chain seq x y z
N ILE A 1 -16.58 2.32 -6.58
CA ILE A 1 -16.41 3.79 -6.69
C ILE A 1 -17.01 4.48 -5.47
N GLU A 2 -18.26 4.18 -5.10
CA GLU A 2 -18.94 4.75 -3.90
C GLU A 2 -18.09 4.65 -2.62
N GLU A 3 -17.66 3.43 -2.25
CA GLU A 3 -16.81 3.22 -1.07
C GLU A 3 -15.48 3.99 -1.12
N CYS A 4 -14.93 4.22 -2.31
CA CYS A 4 -13.71 5.02 -2.44
C CYS A 4 -13.98 6.50 -2.20
N ALA A 5 -15.07 7.03 -2.75
CA ALA A 5 -15.47 8.41 -2.54
C ALA A 5 -15.78 8.69 -1.06
N GLU A 6 -16.49 7.77 -0.42
CA GLU A 6 -16.79 7.79 1.01
C GLU A 6 -15.52 7.78 1.87
N ALA A 7 -14.59 6.87 1.58
CA ALA A 7 -13.29 6.80 2.29
C ALA A 7 -12.48 8.08 2.14
N LEU A 8 -12.47 8.69 0.95
CA LEU A 8 -11.75 9.94 0.68
C LEU A 8 -12.43 11.15 1.34
N ALA A 9 -13.76 11.20 1.39
CA ALA A 9 -14.50 12.28 2.04
C ALA A 9 -14.19 12.39 3.54
N ARG A 10 -13.88 11.27 4.20
CA ARG A 10 -13.42 11.23 5.59
C ARG A 10 -12.02 11.81 5.79
N ARG A 11 -11.23 11.94 4.72
CA ARG A 11 -9.87 12.47 4.77
C ARG A 11 -9.81 13.97 4.51
N SER A 12 -10.83 14.72 4.92
CA SER A 12 -10.87 16.18 4.80
C SER A 12 -9.81 16.89 5.66
N ASP A 13 -9.24 16.17 6.65
CA ASP A 13 -8.06 16.55 7.42
C ASP A 13 -6.81 16.72 6.54
N VAL A 14 -6.76 16.02 5.41
CA VAL A 14 -5.62 15.99 4.50
C VAL A 14 -5.97 16.43 3.07
N LEU A 15 -7.18 16.16 2.60
CA LEU A 15 -7.65 16.43 1.24
C LEU A 15 -8.63 17.60 1.25
N ARG A 16 -8.25 18.69 0.58
CA ARG A 16 -9.16 19.81 0.31
C ARG A 16 -10.13 19.46 -0.83
N PRO A 17 -11.32 20.08 -0.92
CA PRO A 17 -12.27 19.84 -2.01
C PRO A 17 -11.67 20.02 -3.42
N GLU A 18 -10.69 20.92 -3.57
CA GLU A 18 -10.02 21.22 -4.84
C GLU A 18 -8.83 20.28 -5.11
N THR A 19 -8.59 19.29 -4.26
CA THR A 19 -7.46 18.37 -4.42
C THR A 19 -7.69 17.50 -5.65
N CYS A 20 -6.82 17.64 -6.66
CA CYS A 20 -6.80 16.74 -7.79
C CYS A 20 -6.34 15.34 -7.35
N ILE A 21 -7.22 14.35 -7.49
CA ILE A 21 -6.92 12.95 -7.19
C ILE A 21 -6.70 12.20 -8.49
N TRP A 22 -5.51 11.60 -8.62
CA TRP A 22 -5.24 10.64 -9.68
C TRP A 22 -5.44 9.23 -9.14
N PHE A 23 -6.36 8.48 -9.76
CA PHE A 23 -6.52 7.05 -9.49
C PHE A 23 -5.62 6.27 -10.44
N CYS A 24 -4.84 5.34 -9.90
CA CYS A 24 -4.04 4.47 -10.75
C CYS A 24 -4.94 3.60 -11.63
N ALA A 25 -4.99 3.92 -12.92
CA ALA A 25 -5.75 3.19 -13.92
C ALA A 25 -5.09 1.84 -14.31
N PHE A 26 -3.79 1.69 -14.10
CA PHE A 26 -3.05 0.47 -14.46
C PHE A 26 -3.29 -0.71 -13.50
N ALA A 27 -3.81 -0.44 -12.31
CA ALA A 27 -4.41 -1.48 -11.49
C ALA A 27 -5.65 -2.11 -12.17
N VAL A 28 -6.23 -1.45 -13.18
CA VAL A 28 -7.46 -1.86 -13.88
C VAL A 28 -7.21 -2.37 -15.30
N TYR A 29 -6.21 -1.86 -16.03
CA TYR A 29 -5.90 -2.28 -17.40
C TYR A 29 -4.41 -2.15 -17.74
N GLN A 30 -3.84 -3.17 -18.40
CA GLN A 30 -2.48 -3.17 -18.93
C GLN A 30 -2.59 -3.30 -20.45
N ALA A 31 -2.12 -2.29 -21.19
CA ALA A 31 -2.05 -2.36 -22.64
C ALA A 31 -0.72 -2.95 -23.08
N GLY A 32 -0.70 -3.69 -24.20
CA GLY A 32 0.52 -4.07 -24.92
C GLY A 32 0.90 -5.54 -24.79
N ASP A 33 0.08 -6.37 -24.12
CA ASP A 33 0.41 -7.77 -23.85
C ASP A 33 -0.35 -8.74 -24.77
N GLU A 34 -1.41 -8.30 -25.46
CA GLU A 34 -2.15 -9.09 -26.46
C GLU A 34 -1.92 -8.61 -27.90
N VAL A 35 -2.09 -9.52 -28.87
CA VAL A 35 -1.94 -9.20 -30.29
C VAL A 35 -3.02 -8.19 -30.70
N GLY A 36 -2.60 -6.99 -31.07
CA GLY A 36 -3.50 -5.88 -31.44
C GLY A 36 -3.69 -4.85 -30.33
N ASP A 37 -3.13 -5.07 -29.14
CA ASP A 37 -3.05 -4.02 -28.13
C ASP A 37 -2.16 -2.86 -28.60
N VAL A 38 -2.52 -1.66 -28.16
CA VAL A 38 -1.73 -0.44 -28.37
C VAL A 38 -1.07 0.01 -27.07
N GLY A 39 0.26 -0.06 -26.98
CA GLY A 39 1.02 0.36 -25.81
C GLY A 39 2.29 -0.45 -25.60
N PRO A 40 3.19 0.01 -24.70
CA PRO A 40 4.41 -0.71 -24.38
C PRO A 40 4.11 -1.98 -23.57
N PRO A 41 4.77 -3.12 -23.84
CA PRO A 41 4.72 -4.31 -22.97
C PRO A 41 5.28 -4.01 -21.57
N VAL A 42 5.02 -4.90 -20.61
CA VAL A 42 5.39 -4.65 -19.19
C VAL A 42 6.88 -4.44 -18.96
N ASP A 43 7.75 -5.12 -19.69
CA ASP A 43 9.21 -4.91 -19.57
C ASP A 43 9.63 -3.50 -20.01
N GLU A 44 9.06 -2.99 -21.10
CA GLU A 44 9.23 -1.60 -21.52
C GLU A 44 8.65 -0.62 -20.50
N GLN A 45 7.45 -0.88 -19.97
CA GLN A 45 6.86 -0.06 -18.91
C GLN A 45 7.77 0.00 -17.67
N LEU A 46 8.29 -1.15 -17.22
CA LEU A 46 9.22 -1.20 -16.09
C LEU A 46 10.54 -0.47 -16.39
N ALA A 47 11.03 -0.51 -17.63
CA ALA A 47 12.22 0.23 -18.05
C ALA A 47 11.99 1.75 -18.07
N MET A 48 10.79 2.19 -18.44
CA MET A 48 10.40 3.60 -18.44
C MET A 48 10.16 4.15 -17.02
N ASP A 49 9.81 3.26 -16.08
CA ASP A 49 9.39 3.55 -14.69
C ASP A 49 8.33 4.67 -14.60
N PRO A 50 7.19 4.58 -15.31
CA PRO A 50 6.18 5.63 -15.33
C PRO A 50 5.63 5.89 -13.92
N PHE A 51 5.45 4.84 -13.11
CA PHE A 51 5.01 4.94 -11.73
C PHE A 51 6.02 5.70 -10.87
N GLY A 52 7.30 5.30 -10.93
CA GLY A 52 8.35 6.00 -10.18
C GLY A 52 8.43 7.48 -10.56
N ARG A 53 8.24 7.82 -11.84
CA ARG A 53 8.19 9.23 -12.30
C ARG A 53 7.00 9.98 -11.71
N VAL A 54 5.78 9.45 -11.82
CA VAL A 54 4.57 10.09 -11.28
C VAL A 54 4.70 10.26 -9.76
N ILE A 55 5.09 9.20 -9.05
CA ILE A 55 5.27 9.21 -7.60
C ILE A 55 6.38 10.20 -7.20
N ALA A 56 7.48 10.28 -7.95
CA ALA A 56 8.56 11.21 -7.64
C ALA A 56 8.12 12.68 -7.70
N HIS A 57 7.16 13.05 -8.55
CA HIS A 57 6.61 14.40 -8.59
C HIS A 57 5.89 14.81 -7.29
N LEU A 58 5.49 13.84 -6.45
CA LEU A 58 4.88 14.09 -5.15
C LEU A 58 5.91 14.53 -4.08
N ARG A 59 7.22 14.36 -4.33
CA ARG A 59 8.30 14.68 -3.36
C ARG A 59 8.59 16.17 -3.21
N CYS A 60 8.32 16.98 -4.25
CA CYS A 60 8.94 18.30 -4.41
C CYS A 60 8.16 19.48 -3.81
N ALA A 61 7.07 19.27 -3.08
CA ALA A 61 6.27 20.38 -2.54
C ALA A 61 6.70 20.75 -1.12
N LYS A 62 7.79 21.49 -1.00
CA LYS A 62 8.00 22.39 0.14
C LYS A 62 7.62 23.78 -0.33
N GLU A 63 6.46 24.28 0.10
CA GLU A 63 6.30 25.65 0.63
C GLU A 63 4.82 26.08 0.73
N ASP A 64 3.91 25.68 -0.17
CA ASP A 64 2.52 26.19 -0.13
C ASP A 64 1.43 25.11 0.01
N SER A 65 1.12 24.80 1.27
CA SER A 65 -0.17 24.35 1.88
C SER A 65 -1.00 23.17 1.34
N ALA A 66 -0.69 22.55 0.20
CA ALA A 66 -1.43 21.39 -0.29
C ALA A 66 -0.75 20.09 0.13
N TRP A 67 -1.45 19.19 0.84
CA TRP A 67 -0.93 17.84 1.04
C TRP A 67 -0.69 17.16 -0.30
N ARG A 68 0.47 16.50 -0.43
CA ARG A 68 0.80 15.65 -1.57
C ARG A 68 1.34 14.33 -1.06
N GLY A 69 0.82 13.25 -1.60
CA GLY A 69 1.22 11.90 -1.21
C GLY A 69 0.39 10.87 -1.93
N MET A 70 0.53 9.64 -1.49
CA MET A 70 -0.23 8.51 -1.98
C MET A 70 -1.23 8.11 -0.90
N THR A 71 -2.51 7.91 -1.26
CA THR A 71 -3.52 7.39 -0.35
C THR A 71 -3.91 5.98 -0.79
N VAL A 72 -3.74 4.99 0.07
CA VAL A 72 -4.23 3.63 -0.18
C VAL A 72 -5.63 3.50 0.41
N ILE A 73 -6.60 3.22 -0.45
CA ILE A 73 -8.01 3.11 -0.09
C ILE A 73 -8.39 1.64 0.05
N HIS A 74 -8.86 1.27 1.24
CA HIS A 74 -9.39 -0.05 1.53
C HIS A 74 -10.91 -0.04 1.40
N THR A 75 -11.45 -1.06 0.72
CA THR A 75 -12.90 -1.21 0.49
C THR A 75 -13.30 -2.62 0.89
N SER A 76 -14.57 -2.85 1.23
CA SER A 76 -15.06 -4.20 1.54
C SER A 76 -15.18 -5.09 0.30
N ARG A 77 -15.06 -4.51 -0.90
CA ARG A 77 -15.27 -5.21 -2.18
C ARG A 77 -14.02 -5.83 -2.77
N ALA A 78 -12.84 -5.35 -2.40
CA ALA A 78 -11.59 -5.83 -2.98
C ALA A 78 -10.41 -5.61 -2.03
N GLU A 79 -9.53 -6.60 -1.99
CA GLU A 79 -8.22 -6.51 -1.35
C GLU A 79 -7.23 -5.85 -2.32
N VAL A 80 -6.78 -4.64 -2.00
CA VAL A 80 -5.86 -3.86 -2.82
C VAL A 80 -4.51 -4.56 -2.96
N TYR A 81 -4.09 -5.34 -1.97
CA TYR A 81 -2.79 -6.03 -1.97
C TYR A 81 -2.79 -7.34 -2.75
N ASP A 82 -3.94 -7.81 -3.23
CA ASP A 82 -4.00 -8.96 -4.14
C ASP A 82 -3.52 -8.59 -5.55
N ARG A 83 -3.42 -7.29 -5.87
CA ARG A 83 -2.92 -6.79 -7.16
C ARG A 83 -1.44 -6.44 -7.06
N LEU A 84 -0.61 -7.14 -7.83
CA LEU A 84 0.85 -7.00 -7.76
C LEU A 84 1.35 -5.60 -8.17
N TRP A 85 0.61 -4.89 -9.01
CA TRP A 85 0.92 -3.49 -9.35
C TRP A 85 0.73 -2.55 -8.17
N CYS A 86 -0.34 -2.71 -7.38
CA CYS A 86 -0.55 -1.91 -6.17
C CYS A 86 0.58 -2.16 -5.15
N VAL A 87 1.04 -3.41 -5.04
CA VAL A 87 2.22 -3.78 -4.24
C VAL A 87 3.48 -3.05 -4.73
N TYR A 88 3.72 -3.02 -6.04
CA TYR A 88 4.84 -2.31 -6.65
C TYR A 88 4.79 -0.80 -6.38
N GLU A 89 3.63 -0.17 -6.53
CA GLU A 89 3.42 1.27 -6.30
C GLU A 89 3.74 1.69 -4.87
N ILE A 90 3.32 0.91 -3.87
CA ILE A 90 3.60 1.20 -2.47
C ILE A 90 5.10 1.14 -2.21
N VAL A 91 5.77 0.11 -2.72
CA VAL A 91 7.22 -0.03 -2.58
C VAL A 91 7.96 1.12 -3.27
N GLN A 92 7.46 1.58 -4.41
CA GLN A 92 8.00 2.75 -5.10
C GLN A 92 7.82 4.04 -4.28
N ALA A 93 6.64 4.27 -3.72
CA ALA A 93 6.39 5.40 -2.82
C ALA A 93 7.32 5.37 -1.59
N GLN A 94 7.54 4.20 -1.00
CA GLN A 94 8.50 4.04 0.10
C GLN A 94 9.94 4.34 -0.32
N ARG A 95 10.39 3.79 -1.45
CA ARG A 95 11.74 4.04 -1.99
C ARG A 95 11.98 5.52 -2.25
N LEU A 96 10.95 6.21 -2.71
CA LEU A 96 10.98 7.64 -3.02
C LEU A 96 10.68 8.53 -1.80
N SER A 97 10.44 7.95 -0.62
CA SER A 97 10.06 8.67 0.60
C SER A 97 8.85 9.59 0.40
N VAL A 98 7.91 9.17 -0.43
CA VAL A 98 6.62 9.85 -0.61
C VAL A 98 5.72 9.50 0.58
N PRO A 99 5.05 10.48 1.19
CA PRO A 99 4.08 10.22 2.25
C PRO A 99 2.99 9.27 1.76
N ILE A 100 2.78 8.17 2.48
CA ILE A 100 1.69 7.24 2.24
C ILE A 100 0.70 7.41 3.38
N THR A 101 -0.54 7.70 3.04
CA THR A 101 -1.66 7.66 3.99
C THR A 101 -2.64 6.58 3.59
N VAL A 102 -3.57 6.27 4.48
CA VAL A 102 -4.56 5.22 4.27
C VAL A 102 -5.96 5.71 4.60
N ALA A 103 -6.93 5.19 3.88
CA ALA A 103 -8.34 5.44 4.12
C ALA A 103 -9.12 4.14 3.94
N CYS A 104 -10.30 4.05 4.54
CA CYS A 104 -11.21 2.95 4.28
C CYS A 104 -12.68 3.37 4.27
N SER A 105 -13.51 2.56 3.63
CA SER A 105 -14.96 2.68 3.70
C SER A 105 -15.51 2.25 5.07
N GLU A 106 -16.75 2.62 5.37
CA GLU A 106 -17.47 2.17 6.56
C GLU A 106 -17.57 0.65 6.57
N SER A 107 -18.00 0.09 5.44
CA SER A 107 -18.18 -1.34 5.27
C SER A 107 -16.87 -2.11 5.52
N TYR A 108 -15.73 -1.55 5.10
CA TYR A 108 -14.42 -2.15 5.41
C TYR A 108 -14.12 -2.09 6.91
N PHE A 109 -14.36 -0.95 7.55
CA PHE A 109 -14.12 -0.78 8.99
C PHE A 109 -14.98 -1.74 9.83
N GLU A 110 -16.28 -1.81 9.57
CA GLU A 110 -17.20 -2.70 10.27
C GLU A 110 -16.80 -4.17 10.09
N ALA A 111 -16.53 -4.60 8.85
CA ALA A 111 -16.05 -5.96 8.59
C ALA A 111 -14.70 -6.28 9.23
N SER A 112 -13.86 -5.26 9.43
CA SER A 112 -12.55 -5.39 10.09
C SER A 112 -12.68 -5.48 11.60
N CYS A 113 -13.69 -4.86 12.22
CA CYS A 113 -13.88 -4.92 13.68
C CYS A 113 -14.12 -6.36 14.17
N ASP A 114 -14.90 -7.14 13.43
CA ASP A 114 -15.22 -8.52 13.81
C ASP A 114 -14.03 -9.48 13.69
N ARG A 115 -13.05 -9.11 12.86
CA ARG A 115 -11.87 -9.94 12.53
C ARG A 115 -10.62 -9.08 12.40
N LEU A 116 -10.30 -8.33 13.45
CA LEU A 116 -9.24 -7.32 13.40
C LEU A 116 -7.92 -7.92 12.93
N MET A 117 -7.48 -9.02 13.54
CA MET A 117 -6.19 -9.64 13.19
C MET A 117 -6.13 -10.11 11.74
N ASP A 118 -7.24 -10.62 11.18
CA ASP A 118 -7.29 -11.03 9.78
C ASP A 118 -7.22 -9.80 8.86
N ALA A 119 -7.93 -8.72 9.21
CA ALA A 119 -7.90 -7.47 8.47
C ALA A 119 -6.52 -6.79 8.50
N LEU A 120 -5.72 -6.97 9.55
CA LEU A 120 -4.38 -6.41 9.65
C LEU A 120 -3.33 -7.21 8.85
N GLN A 121 -3.53 -8.52 8.71
CA GLN A 121 -2.58 -9.39 8.03
C GLN A 121 -2.64 -9.22 6.51
N VAL A 122 -1.47 -9.33 5.89
CA VAL A 122 -1.33 -9.33 4.43
C VAL A 122 -0.20 -10.25 4.03
N ASN A 123 -0.30 -10.83 2.83
CA ASN A 123 0.78 -11.58 2.21
C ASN A 123 1.00 -11.07 0.78
N THR A 124 1.71 -9.95 0.64
CA THR A 124 1.93 -9.31 -0.67
C THR A 124 2.71 -10.18 -1.66
N LYS A 125 3.39 -11.23 -1.20
CA LYS A 125 4.03 -12.22 -2.07
C LYS A 125 3.02 -13.05 -2.87
N GLN A 126 1.78 -13.19 -2.36
CA GLN A 126 0.69 -13.87 -3.06
C GLN A 126 -0.05 -12.98 -4.06
N ALA A 127 0.30 -11.69 -4.15
CA ALA A 127 -0.28 -10.80 -5.13
C ALA A 127 -0.10 -11.32 -6.56
N GLN A 128 -1.09 -11.05 -7.39
CA GLN A 128 -1.23 -11.55 -8.75
C GLN A 128 -1.27 -10.41 -9.75
N CYS A 129 -0.91 -10.74 -10.98
CA CYS A 129 -1.25 -10.00 -12.19
C CYS A 129 -1.60 -11.04 -13.26
N TYR A 130 -2.18 -10.59 -14.37
CA TYR A 130 -2.71 -11.49 -15.39
C TYR A 130 -1.64 -12.41 -16.00
N SER A 131 -0.50 -11.85 -16.41
CA SER A 131 0.60 -12.60 -17.04
C SER A 131 1.60 -13.15 -16.02
N ARG A 132 1.97 -14.44 -16.20
CA ARG A 132 3.02 -15.10 -15.41
C ARG A 132 4.41 -14.52 -15.71
N SER A 133 4.63 -13.97 -16.91
CA SER A 133 5.90 -13.32 -17.24
C SER A 133 6.05 -12.03 -16.42
N ASP A 134 5.03 -11.19 -16.46
CA ASP A 134 4.97 -9.91 -15.77
C ASP A 134 5.07 -10.10 -14.27
N ARG A 135 4.37 -11.12 -13.75
CA ARG A 135 4.45 -11.49 -12.34
C ARG A 135 5.89 -11.70 -11.92
N ARG A 136 6.70 -12.38 -12.73
CA ARG A 136 8.12 -12.61 -12.44
C ARG A 136 8.91 -11.31 -12.46
N MET A 137 8.67 -10.44 -13.44
CA MET A 137 9.37 -9.15 -13.59
C MET A 137 9.07 -8.20 -12.43
N ILE A 138 7.79 -7.97 -12.12
CA ILE A 138 7.36 -7.07 -11.04
C ILE A 138 7.78 -7.64 -9.68
N THR A 139 7.67 -8.96 -9.47
CA THR A 139 8.17 -9.63 -8.26
C THR A 139 9.65 -9.39 -8.05
N ARG A 140 10.45 -9.42 -9.12
CA ARG A 140 11.89 -9.14 -9.06
C ARG A 140 12.15 -7.71 -8.61
N GLN A 141 11.39 -6.74 -9.13
CA GLN A 141 11.50 -5.35 -8.73
C GLN A 141 11.14 -5.14 -7.26
N VAL A 142 10.01 -5.69 -6.80
CA VAL A 142 9.60 -5.62 -5.38
C VAL A 142 10.65 -6.23 -4.46
N ARG A 143 11.23 -7.38 -4.82
CA ARG A 143 12.33 -8.00 -4.05
C ARG A 143 13.55 -7.10 -3.96
N TRP A 144 13.96 -6.50 -5.09
CA TRP A 144 15.11 -5.62 -5.15
C TRP A 144 14.93 -4.36 -4.29
N MET A 145 13.70 -3.83 -4.22
CA MET A 145 13.38 -2.61 -3.45
C MET A 145 13.12 -2.85 -1.94
N GLY A 146 13.41 -4.04 -1.41
CA GLY A 146 13.30 -4.33 0.04
C GLY A 146 12.45 -5.56 0.38
N GLY A 147 11.69 -6.07 -0.60
CA GLY A 147 10.98 -7.33 -0.54
C GLY A 147 9.68 -7.34 0.27
N PHE A 148 8.87 -8.36 -0.01
CA PHE A 148 7.48 -8.49 0.45
C PHE A 148 7.33 -8.43 1.98
N ARG A 149 8.21 -9.08 2.75
CA ARG A 149 8.05 -9.10 4.21
C ARG A 149 8.20 -7.71 4.86
N ALA A 150 9.12 -6.89 4.34
CA ALA A 150 9.29 -5.53 4.83
C ALA A 150 8.04 -4.69 4.51
N LEU A 151 7.50 -4.88 3.31
CA LEU A 151 6.25 -4.27 2.89
C LEU A 151 5.06 -4.74 3.73
N ASP A 152 4.89 -6.04 3.96
CA ASP A 152 3.80 -6.59 4.78
C ASP A 152 3.79 -5.97 6.19
N SER A 153 4.97 -5.71 6.77
CA SER A 153 5.09 -5.06 8.09
C SER A 153 4.62 -3.61 8.06
N VAL A 154 4.90 -2.90 6.97
CA VAL A 154 4.44 -1.52 6.76
C VAL A 154 2.93 -1.50 6.57
N ILE A 155 2.40 -2.45 5.80
CA ILE A 155 0.96 -2.58 5.54
C ILE A 155 0.20 -2.90 6.82
N PHE A 156 0.73 -3.84 7.61
CA PHE A 156 0.18 -4.14 8.92
C PHE A 156 0.11 -2.88 9.80
N LYS A 157 1.21 -2.11 9.86
CA LYS A 157 1.28 -0.89 10.67
C LYS A 157 0.24 0.14 10.24
N PHE A 158 0.16 0.49 8.95
CA PHE A 158 -0.82 1.51 8.54
C PHE A 158 -2.26 1.06 8.77
N ARG A 159 -2.57 -0.26 8.66
CA ARG A 159 -3.92 -0.78 8.86
C ARG A 159 -4.30 -0.67 10.31
N MET A 160 -3.34 -1.00 11.19
CA MET A 160 -3.50 -0.90 12.63
C MET A 160 -3.72 0.56 13.06
N GLU A 161 -2.90 1.50 12.57
CA GLU A 161 -3.03 2.92 12.88
C GLU A 161 -4.39 3.49 12.40
N MET A 162 -4.80 3.16 11.17
CA MET A 162 -6.08 3.57 10.60
C MET A 162 -7.28 3.02 11.38
N LEU A 163 -7.32 1.72 11.63
CA LEU A 163 -8.44 1.08 12.32
C LEU A 163 -8.49 1.52 13.80
N CYS A 164 -7.34 1.77 14.43
CA CYS A 164 -7.28 2.31 15.78
C CYS A 164 -7.85 3.74 15.83
N GLY A 165 -7.49 4.60 14.87
CA GLY A 165 -8.04 5.96 14.77
C GLY A 165 -9.56 5.95 14.62
N LEU A 166 -10.07 5.13 13.69
CA LEU A 166 -11.52 4.99 13.47
C LEU A 166 -12.24 4.39 14.68
N ALA A 167 -11.66 3.39 15.35
CA ALA A 167 -12.21 2.83 16.58
C ALA A 167 -12.30 3.88 17.69
N HIS A 168 -11.34 4.80 17.76
CA HIS A 168 -11.37 5.91 18.69
C HIS A 168 -12.51 6.89 18.37
N GLU A 169 -12.59 7.36 17.12
CA GLU A 169 -13.63 8.26 16.64
C GLU A 169 -15.05 7.69 16.84
N ARG A 170 -15.20 6.36 16.76
CA ARG A 170 -16.50 5.67 16.93
C ARG A 170 -16.78 5.18 18.34
N GLY A 171 -15.92 5.49 19.32
CA GLY A 171 -16.10 5.04 20.70
C GLY A 171 -15.99 3.52 20.88
N ARG A 172 -15.34 2.80 19.94
CA ARG A 172 -15.12 1.35 19.97
C ARG A 172 -13.77 0.93 20.57
N THR A 173 -12.92 1.87 20.98
CA THR A 173 -11.59 1.58 21.55
C THR A 173 -11.61 0.51 22.63
N ARG A 174 -12.59 0.57 23.56
CA ARG A 174 -12.69 -0.38 24.67
C ARG A 174 -13.02 -1.80 24.19
N ALA A 175 -13.87 -1.93 23.17
CA ALA A 175 -14.27 -3.22 22.64
C ALA A 175 -13.11 -3.92 21.91
N LEU A 176 -12.21 -3.17 21.29
CA LEU A 176 -11.09 -3.68 20.50
C LEU A 176 -9.73 -3.61 21.21
N GLN A 177 -9.72 -3.28 22.51
CA GLN A 177 -8.47 -2.99 23.23
C GLN A 177 -7.51 -4.18 23.26
N GLU A 178 -8.02 -5.39 23.52
CA GLU A 178 -7.22 -6.61 23.57
C GLU A 178 -6.69 -6.99 22.18
N ASP A 179 -7.50 -6.81 21.14
CA ASP A 179 -7.09 -7.06 19.76
C ASP A 179 -5.99 -6.09 19.31
N PHE A 180 -6.11 -4.80 19.64
CA PHE A 180 -5.05 -3.83 19.35
C PHE A 180 -3.76 -4.11 20.15
N ALA A 181 -3.85 -4.58 21.39
CA ALA A 181 -2.68 -5.01 22.15
C ALA A 181 -1.97 -6.22 21.50
N THR A 182 -2.75 -7.17 21.00
CA THR A 182 -2.26 -8.32 20.23
C THR A 182 -1.61 -7.88 18.92
N ALA A 183 -2.24 -6.95 18.21
CA ALA A 183 -1.73 -6.37 16.98
C ALA A 183 -0.39 -5.64 17.19
N ALA A 184 -0.28 -4.83 18.25
CA ALA A 184 0.95 -4.12 18.59
C ALA A 184 2.12 -5.08 18.88
N SER A 185 1.85 -6.17 19.62
CA SER A 185 2.83 -7.23 19.89
C SER A 185 3.29 -7.94 18.60
N THR A 186 2.35 -8.16 17.68
CA THR A 186 2.62 -8.74 16.35
C THR A 186 3.49 -7.81 15.52
N LEU A 187 3.15 -6.51 15.45
CA LEU A 187 3.92 -5.51 14.73
C LEU A 187 5.37 -5.42 15.26
N HIS A 188 5.54 -5.40 16.59
CA HIS A 188 6.87 -5.40 17.21
C HIS A 188 7.70 -6.61 16.78
N SER A 189 7.08 -7.80 16.73
CA SER A 189 7.73 -9.03 16.29
C SER A 189 8.14 -9.00 14.81
N LEU A 190 7.30 -8.41 13.96
CA LEU A 190 7.57 -8.20 12.53
C LEU A 190 8.75 -7.24 12.33
N GLU A 191 8.73 -6.08 12.99
CA GLU A 191 9.77 -5.06 12.90
C GLU A 191 11.13 -5.57 13.41
N LYS A 192 11.14 -6.26 14.57
CA LYS A 192 12.35 -6.91 15.10
C LYS A 192 12.93 -7.89 14.10
N SER A 193 12.07 -8.72 13.50
CA SER A 193 12.50 -9.71 12.52
C SER A 193 13.00 -9.09 11.22
N ALA A 194 12.43 -7.96 10.78
CA ALA A 194 12.89 -7.21 9.61
C ALA A 194 14.27 -6.58 9.86
N ARG A 195 14.48 -5.99 11.05
CA ARG A 195 15.77 -5.40 11.46
C ARG A 195 16.90 -6.43 11.48
N LEU A 196 16.68 -7.59 12.08
CA LEU A 196 17.68 -8.67 12.13
C LEU A 196 18.10 -9.15 10.74
N ARG A 197 17.16 -9.21 9.79
CA ARG A 197 17.49 -9.59 8.40
C ARG A 197 18.31 -8.52 7.68
N ARG A 198 17.97 -7.23 7.85
CA ARG A 198 18.76 -6.13 7.28
C ARG A 198 20.20 -6.15 7.81
N GLN A 199 20.39 -6.40 9.11
CA GLN A 199 21.72 -6.53 9.71
C GLN A 199 22.53 -7.69 9.11
N ARG A 200 21.90 -8.86 8.90
CA ARG A 200 22.54 -10.00 8.24
C ARG A 200 22.89 -9.74 6.78
N ALA A 201 22.04 -9.03 6.05
CA ALA A 201 22.29 -8.69 4.64
C ALA A 201 23.48 -7.73 4.48
N VAL A 202 23.63 -6.76 5.39
CA VAL A 202 24.75 -5.80 5.36
C VAL A 202 26.05 -6.46 5.86
N GLY A 203 25.99 -7.32 6.87
CA GLY A 203 27.18 -8.03 7.40
C GLY A 203 27.67 -9.21 6.54
N GLY A 204 26.91 -9.63 5.53
CA GLY A 204 27.28 -10.70 4.60
C GLY A 204 28.02 -10.24 3.34
N VAL A 205 28.26 -8.93 3.19
CA VAL A 205 29.07 -8.36 2.09
C VAL A 205 30.49 -8.16 2.61
N SER A 206 31.21 -9.27 2.77
CA SER A 206 32.67 -9.27 2.94
C SER A 206 33.22 -10.48 2.19
N LEU A 207 33.44 -10.27 0.90
CA LEU A 207 34.32 -11.05 0.02
C LEU A 207 34.99 -10.09 -0.95
#